data_AF-A0A931ZBM6-F1
#
_entry.id   AF-A0A931ZBM6-F1
#
_cell.length_a   1.000
_cell.length_b   1.000
_cell.length_c   1.000
_cell.angle_alpha   90.00
_cell.angle_beta   90.00
_cell.angle_gamma   90.00
#
_symmetry.space_group_name_H-M   'P 1'
#
loop_
_entity.id
_entity.type
_entity.pdbx_description
1 polymer ?
#
loop_
_entity_poly.entity_id
_entity_poly.type
_entity_poly.pdbx_seq_one_letter_code
_entity_poly.pdbx_strand_id
1 'polypeptide(L)'
;MSHRRPSSFFALVRLCFAAVVAFSAPAAFAGEVVPPTGVLAKDEFSRLVRLAPFVVRGQQLSVSIHARSGRDRSYGEEFAEEVLRVVWEAGVTDSTGKGLVIVGKKGEPHPIRFFRKFLALADAGALDPAIAARGPELFKMLDHWEHSSDKGRGAGEKQGGNVDLEFERIVTALPLPLEGIGAQLYQLAWFEKFDDARVEAKLRALRAADLERDLFAHYDWVFYLPPKGAFDDVLDGIISDALKDGEVGIVGRMAVKGVMLVVKPKIRKAIEGVRKGLMFQTVVQARTRLGEDAVSRLMGAYVEELMPDLPDEPKHAGPEHERAVAAVRAELGALRAAAAKTAAEPAATPVH
;
A
#
# COMPACT_ATOMS: atom_id res chain seq x y z
N MET A 1 -33.56 1.17 0.07
CA MET A 1 -32.46 1.39 1.02
C MET A 1 -32.09 0.04 1.62
N SER A 2 -31.02 -0.57 1.12
CA SER A 2 -30.52 -1.84 1.66
C SER A 2 -29.53 -1.51 2.77
N HIS A 3 -29.86 -1.88 4.01
CA HIS A 3 -28.91 -1.80 5.12
C HIS A 3 -27.84 -2.87 4.91
N ARG A 4 -26.69 -2.49 4.32
CA ARG A 4 -25.48 -3.32 4.34
C ARG A 4 -25.06 -3.48 5.80
N ARG A 5 -25.13 -4.72 6.31
CA ARG A 5 -24.62 -5.07 7.65
C ARG A 5 -23.10 -4.92 7.67
N PRO A 6 -22.48 -4.52 8.80
CA PRO A 6 -21.02 -4.60 8.94
C PRO A 6 -20.57 -6.05 8.75
N SER A 7 -19.53 -6.25 7.93
CA SER A 7 -19.06 -7.57 7.51
C SER A 7 -18.55 -8.39 8.70
N SER A 8 -19.16 -9.57 8.89
CA SER A 8 -18.88 -10.57 9.94
C SER A 8 -17.46 -11.16 9.85
N PHE A 9 -16.74 -10.93 8.75
CA PHE A 9 -15.35 -11.36 8.56
C PHE A 9 -14.37 -10.74 9.57
N PHE A 10 -14.56 -9.46 9.94
CA PHE A 10 -13.68 -8.81 10.92
C PHE A 10 -13.84 -9.37 12.33
N ALA A 11 -14.97 -10.03 12.65
CA ALA A 11 -15.16 -10.73 13.91
C ALA A 11 -14.34 -12.04 14.00
N LEU A 12 -14.10 -12.71 12.87
CA LEU A 12 -13.32 -13.95 12.81
C LEU A 12 -11.81 -13.70 13.00
N VAL A 13 -11.31 -12.56 12.49
CA VAL A 13 -9.91 -12.13 12.69
C VAL A 13 -9.67 -11.64 14.12
N ARG A 14 -10.69 -11.03 14.75
CA ARG A 14 -10.62 -10.48 16.12
C ARG A 14 -10.50 -11.54 17.22
N LEU A 15 -11.00 -12.76 17.02
CA LEU A 15 -11.04 -13.78 18.08
C LEU A 15 -9.69 -14.48 18.33
N CYS A 16 -8.71 -14.35 17.43
CA CYS A 16 -7.42 -15.07 17.51
C CYS A 16 -6.27 -14.28 18.15
N PHE A 17 -6.43 -12.99 18.46
CA PHE A 17 -5.30 -12.08 18.74
C PHE A 17 -5.25 -11.46 20.16
N ALA A 18 -6.08 -11.91 21.09
CA ALA A 18 -6.09 -11.37 22.45
C ALA A 18 -5.17 -12.19 23.40
N ALA A 19 -3.86 -11.94 23.38
CA ALA A 19 -2.95 -12.36 24.46
C ALA A 19 -1.63 -11.55 24.52
N VAL A 20 -1.53 -10.70 25.56
CA VAL A 20 -0.32 -10.39 26.38
C VAL A 20 0.69 -9.32 25.90
N VAL A 21 1.32 -8.73 26.93
CA VAL A 21 1.81 -7.36 27.15
C VAL A 21 3.35 -7.31 27.32
N ALA A 22 3.96 -6.29 26.68
CA ALA A 22 5.10 -5.40 27.03
C ALA A 22 6.52 -5.84 27.49
N PHE A 23 7.48 -5.04 26.98
CA PHE A 23 8.72 -4.44 27.55
C PHE A 23 10.10 -4.80 26.93
N SER A 24 10.77 -3.80 26.31
CA SER A 24 12.14 -3.27 26.59
C SER A 24 12.97 -2.79 25.35
N ALA A 25 13.81 -1.76 25.59
CA ALA A 25 14.43 -0.79 24.67
C ALA A 25 15.86 -1.16 24.12
N PRO A 26 16.56 -0.29 23.33
CA PRO A 26 17.56 -0.69 22.30
C PRO A 26 19.04 -0.55 22.70
N ALA A 27 19.94 -1.12 21.88
CA ALA A 27 21.38 -0.88 21.91
C ALA A 27 21.89 -0.22 20.60
N ALA A 28 22.72 0.81 20.78
CA ALA A 28 23.33 1.62 19.72
C ALA A 28 24.59 0.98 19.12
N PHE A 29 24.87 1.25 17.84
CA PHE A 29 26.19 1.05 17.24
C PHE A 29 26.63 2.29 16.46
N ALA A 30 27.90 2.66 16.68
CA ALA A 30 28.59 3.79 16.07
C ALA A 30 28.97 3.49 14.61
N GLY A 31 28.84 4.50 13.76
CA GLY A 31 29.07 4.43 12.32
C GLY A 31 30.49 4.75 11.88
N GLU A 32 30.77 4.44 10.63
CA GLU A 32 31.92 4.94 9.87
C GLU A 32 31.38 5.76 8.68
N VAL A 33 31.90 6.98 8.53
CA VAL A 33 31.41 7.97 7.55
C VAL A 33 32.20 7.83 6.25
N VAL A 34 31.51 7.54 5.15
CA VAL A 34 32.06 7.59 3.79
C VAL A 34 31.59 8.90 3.11
N PRO A 35 32.49 9.67 2.48
CA PRO A 35 32.14 10.96 1.88
C PRO A 35 31.29 10.82 0.60
N PRO A 36 30.47 11.84 0.27
CA PRO A 36 29.56 11.78 -0.88
C PRO A 36 30.29 12.18 -2.17
N THR A 37 30.57 11.23 -3.05
CA THR A 37 31.00 11.53 -4.42
C THR A 37 29.80 11.58 -5.36
N GLY A 38 29.41 12.80 -5.73
CA GLY A 38 28.52 13.07 -6.85
C GLY A 38 29.29 13.08 -8.17
N VAL A 39 28.99 12.13 -9.05
CA VAL A 39 28.96 12.24 -10.53
C VAL A 39 27.99 11.14 -10.98
N LEU A 40 27.03 11.46 -11.85
CA LEU A 40 26.06 10.51 -12.43
C LEU A 40 26.79 9.43 -13.26
N ALA A 41 27.32 8.42 -12.60
CA ALA A 41 27.46 7.11 -13.21
C ALA A 41 26.05 6.71 -13.66
N LYS A 42 25.85 6.43 -14.96
CA LYS A 42 24.60 5.88 -15.54
C LYS A 42 23.83 5.11 -14.49
N ASP A 43 22.77 5.71 -13.95
CA ASP A 43 22.22 5.31 -12.67
C ASP A 43 21.74 3.85 -12.74
N GLU A 44 22.11 3.07 -11.72
CA GLU A 44 21.82 1.63 -11.69
C GLU A 44 20.31 1.36 -11.70
N PHE A 45 19.53 2.28 -11.14
CA PHE A 45 18.08 2.22 -11.04
C PHE A 45 17.41 2.17 -12.43
N SER A 46 17.71 3.13 -13.31
CA SER A 46 17.08 3.28 -14.63
C SER A 46 17.37 2.10 -15.55
N ARG A 47 18.47 1.37 -15.34
CA ARG A 47 18.78 0.14 -16.10
C ARG A 47 17.85 -1.02 -15.74
N LEU A 48 17.30 -1.01 -14.54
CA LEU A 48 16.37 -2.01 -14.03
C LEU A 48 14.91 -1.67 -14.35
N VAL A 49 14.65 -0.44 -14.77
CA VAL A 49 13.34 0.03 -15.25
C VAL A 49 13.14 -0.42 -16.68
N ARG A 50 12.05 -1.12 -16.93
CA ARG A 50 11.70 -1.59 -18.28
C ARG A 50 10.19 -1.53 -18.49
N LEU A 51 9.77 -1.07 -19.66
CA LEU A 51 8.37 -1.04 -20.06
C LEU A 51 7.77 -2.46 -20.04
N ALA A 52 6.57 -2.60 -19.48
CA ALA A 52 5.78 -3.82 -19.50
C ALA A 52 5.03 -3.94 -20.83
N PRO A 53 4.86 -5.15 -21.37
CA PRO A 53 4.17 -5.37 -22.64
C PRO A 53 2.63 -5.41 -22.47
N PHE A 54 2.06 -4.51 -21.67
CA PHE A 54 0.62 -4.53 -21.35
C PHE A 54 -0.22 -4.03 -22.52
N VAL A 55 -1.18 -4.85 -22.94
CA VAL A 55 -2.16 -4.50 -23.96
C VAL A 55 -3.56 -4.85 -23.47
N VAL A 56 -4.40 -3.84 -23.25
CA VAL A 56 -5.80 -4.03 -22.85
C VAL A 56 -6.70 -3.56 -23.98
N ARG A 57 -7.50 -4.47 -24.54
CA ARG A 57 -8.39 -4.22 -25.70
C ARG A 57 -7.66 -3.58 -26.90
N GLY A 58 -6.42 -4.02 -27.17
CA GLY A 58 -5.61 -3.51 -28.27
C GLY A 58 -4.87 -2.19 -27.97
N GLN A 59 -5.07 -1.59 -26.80
CA GLN A 59 -4.34 -0.40 -26.38
C GLN A 59 -3.16 -0.75 -25.47
N GLN A 60 -1.97 -0.27 -25.84
CA GLN A 60 -0.77 -0.44 -25.03
C GLN A 60 -0.81 0.50 -23.82
N LEU A 61 -0.66 -0.04 -22.61
CA LEU A 61 -0.54 0.75 -21.40
C LEU A 61 0.93 1.12 -21.14
N SER A 62 1.19 2.36 -20.73
CA SER A 62 2.53 2.88 -20.50
C SER A 62 3.01 2.62 -19.07
N VAL A 63 3.21 1.35 -18.71
CA VAL A 63 3.64 1.00 -17.34
C VAL A 63 5.03 0.41 -17.37
N SER A 64 5.93 0.99 -16.59
CA SER A 64 7.28 0.48 -16.38
C SER A 64 7.35 -0.33 -15.10
N ILE A 65 8.13 -1.40 -15.13
CA ILE A 65 8.44 -2.21 -13.95
C ILE A 65 9.93 -2.03 -13.64
N HIS A 66 10.21 -1.62 -12.40
CA HIS A 66 11.54 -1.70 -11.81
C HIS A 66 11.64 -3.00 -11.02
N ALA A 67 12.49 -3.92 -11.49
CA ALA A 67 12.72 -5.21 -10.84
C ALA A 67 14.16 -5.68 -11.01
N ARG A 68 14.70 -6.37 -10.00
CA ARG A 68 16.09 -6.85 -9.97
C ARG A 68 16.29 -8.25 -10.54
N SER A 69 15.19 -8.98 -10.73
CA SER A 69 15.22 -10.32 -11.30
C SER A 69 14.04 -10.52 -12.27
N GLY A 70 14.16 -11.51 -13.16
CA GLY A 70 13.06 -11.86 -14.07
C GLY A 70 11.80 -12.31 -13.31
N ARG A 71 11.96 -13.01 -12.17
CA ARG A 71 10.82 -13.46 -11.35
C ARG A 71 10.08 -12.29 -10.72
N ASP A 72 10.82 -11.34 -10.14
CA ASP A 72 10.23 -10.14 -9.54
C ASP A 72 9.53 -9.30 -10.61
N ARG A 73 10.11 -9.25 -11.81
CA ARG A 73 9.49 -8.58 -12.96
C ARG A 73 8.17 -9.22 -13.33
N SER A 74 8.12 -10.54 -13.56
CA SER A 74 6.88 -11.23 -13.92
C SER A 74 5.81 -11.06 -12.84
N TYR A 75 6.22 -11.05 -11.57
CA TYR A 75 5.31 -10.77 -10.47
C TYR A 75 4.73 -9.34 -10.52
N GLY A 76 5.58 -8.32 -10.72
CA GLY A 76 5.11 -6.94 -10.88
C GLY A 76 4.25 -6.75 -12.13
N GLU A 77 4.56 -7.47 -13.22
CA GLU A 77 3.79 -7.46 -14.45
C GLU A 77 2.38 -8.02 -14.24
N GLU A 78 2.27 -9.24 -13.70
CA GLU A 78 1.00 -9.91 -13.40
C GLU A 78 0.13 -9.07 -12.45
N PHE A 79 0.73 -8.60 -11.35
CA PHE A 79 0.02 -7.79 -10.35
C PHE A 79 -0.56 -6.50 -10.94
N ALA A 80 0.25 -5.77 -11.72
CA ALA A 80 -0.18 -4.51 -12.31
C ALA A 80 -1.21 -4.71 -13.43
N GLU A 81 -1.04 -5.74 -14.27
CA GLU A 81 -1.97 -6.05 -15.35
C GLU A 81 -3.37 -6.33 -14.82
N GLU A 82 -3.49 -7.16 -13.78
CA GLU A 82 -4.78 -7.51 -13.17
C GLU A 82 -5.54 -6.27 -12.68
N VAL A 83 -4.85 -5.35 -12.00
CA VAL A 83 -5.48 -4.11 -11.47
C VAL A 83 -5.85 -3.15 -12.60
N LEU A 84 -4.91 -2.89 -13.52
CA LEU A 84 -5.11 -1.89 -14.57
C LEU A 84 -6.15 -2.32 -15.59
N ARG A 85 -6.27 -3.63 -15.84
CA ARG A 85 -7.34 -4.17 -16.67
C ARG A 85 -8.71 -3.87 -16.07
N VAL A 86 -8.88 -3.95 -14.75
CA VAL A 86 -10.15 -3.58 -14.09
C VAL A 86 -10.42 -2.08 -14.23
N VAL A 87 -9.43 -1.22 -13.93
CA VAL A 87 -9.54 0.25 -14.06
C VAL A 87 -9.99 0.63 -15.48
N TRP A 88 -9.36 0.04 -16.49
CA TRP A 88 -9.63 0.28 -17.90
C TRP A 88 -11.00 -0.25 -18.32
N GLU A 89 -11.27 -1.53 -18.11
CA GLU A 89 -12.49 -2.18 -18.60
C GLU A 89 -13.75 -1.69 -17.87
N ALA A 90 -13.64 -1.25 -16.61
CA ALA A 90 -14.74 -0.64 -15.88
C ALA A 90 -15.05 0.80 -16.37
N GLY A 91 -14.17 1.41 -17.17
CA GLY A 91 -14.35 2.76 -17.71
C GLY A 91 -14.14 3.87 -16.68
N VAL A 92 -13.25 3.63 -15.70
CA VAL A 92 -12.92 4.59 -14.65
C VAL A 92 -12.15 5.79 -15.21
N THR A 93 -11.24 5.53 -16.15
CA THR A 93 -10.47 6.54 -16.87
C THR A 93 -10.16 6.07 -18.30
N ASP A 94 -9.99 7.03 -19.21
CA ASP A 94 -9.60 6.78 -20.60
C ASP A 94 -8.07 6.59 -20.76
N SER A 95 -7.30 6.79 -19.69
CA SER A 95 -5.86 6.56 -19.66
C SER A 95 -5.36 6.29 -18.25
N THR A 96 -4.61 5.19 -18.08
CA THR A 96 -3.90 4.88 -16.84
C THR A 96 -2.65 5.76 -16.63
N GLY A 97 -2.28 6.60 -17.61
CA GLY A 97 -1.04 7.38 -17.57
C GLY A 97 0.23 6.52 -17.63
N LYS A 98 1.37 7.18 -17.43
CA LYS A 98 2.69 6.60 -17.28
C LYS A 98 2.87 6.12 -15.84
N GLY A 99 2.86 4.81 -15.64
CA GLY A 99 3.05 4.21 -14.32
C GLY A 99 4.45 3.67 -14.09
N LEU A 100 4.90 3.68 -12.84
CA LEU A 100 6.07 2.91 -12.40
C LEU A 100 5.70 1.99 -11.23
N VAL A 101 5.90 0.69 -11.39
CA VAL A 101 5.83 -0.27 -10.28
C VAL A 101 7.24 -0.66 -9.87
N ILE A 102 7.57 -0.46 -8.61
CA ILE A 102 8.87 -0.80 -8.01
C ILE A 102 8.71 -2.05 -7.17
N VAL A 103 9.25 -3.17 -7.62
CA VAL A 103 9.21 -4.41 -6.87
C VAL A 103 10.37 -4.44 -5.87
N GLY A 104 10.04 -4.40 -4.59
CA GLY A 104 10.98 -4.55 -3.49
C GLY A 104 11.68 -5.91 -3.53
N LYS A 105 12.88 -5.99 -2.95
CA LYS A 105 13.64 -7.24 -2.84
C LYS A 105 13.60 -7.73 -1.39
N LYS A 106 13.60 -9.05 -1.21
CA LYS A 106 13.66 -9.67 0.12
C LYS A 106 14.87 -9.15 0.91
N GLY A 107 14.62 -8.75 2.16
CA GLY A 107 15.63 -8.20 3.07
C GLY A 107 15.82 -6.68 2.96
N GLU A 108 15.20 -6.01 1.99
CA GLU A 108 15.23 -4.56 1.93
C GLU A 108 14.17 -3.93 2.83
N PRO A 109 14.48 -2.79 3.45
CA PRO A 109 13.53 -2.07 4.27
C PRO A 109 12.38 -1.52 3.43
N HIS A 110 11.18 -1.59 3.99
CA HIS A 110 9.99 -0.95 3.43
C HIS A 110 10.16 0.59 3.42
N PRO A 111 9.67 1.32 2.40
CA PRO A 111 9.87 2.77 2.30
C PRO A 111 9.37 3.57 3.51
N ILE A 112 8.33 3.06 4.19
CA ILE A 112 7.78 3.67 5.42
C ILE A 112 8.86 3.91 6.50
N ARG A 113 9.89 3.06 6.57
CA ARG A 113 11.00 3.21 7.53
C ARG A 113 11.74 4.52 7.30
N PHE A 114 11.95 4.91 6.05
CA PHE A 114 12.64 6.14 5.70
C PHE A 114 11.76 7.36 5.90
N PHE A 115 10.45 7.20 5.68
CA PHE A 115 9.50 8.29 5.85
C PHE A 115 9.37 8.67 7.32
N ARG A 116 9.25 7.67 8.21
CA ARG A 116 9.22 7.91 9.65
C ARG A 116 10.55 8.43 10.18
N LYS A 117 11.68 7.96 9.65
CA LYS A 117 13.00 8.52 9.98
C LYS A 117 13.08 10.00 9.59
N PHE A 118 12.59 10.37 8.41
CA PHE A 118 12.53 11.77 7.97
C PHE A 118 11.68 12.62 8.93
N LEU A 119 10.47 12.17 9.27
CA LEU A 119 9.59 12.89 10.19
C LEU A 119 10.23 13.06 11.57
N ALA A 120 10.84 12.00 12.12
CA ALA A 120 11.53 12.07 13.41
C ALA A 120 12.71 13.06 13.39
N LEU A 121 13.47 13.14 12.30
CA LEU A 121 14.55 14.12 12.15
C LEU A 121 13.99 15.55 11.99
N ALA A 122 12.87 15.72 11.28
CA ALA A 122 12.21 17.01 11.13
C ALA A 122 11.72 17.53 12.49
N ASP A 123 11.04 16.68 13.26
CA ASP A 123 10.51 16.99 14.60
C ASP A 123 11.64 17.31 15.59
N ALA A 124 12.79 16.64 15.46
CA ALA A 124 13.98 16.92 16.27
C ALA A 124 14.72 18.20 15.87
N GLY A 125 14.28 18.92 14.83
CA GLY A 125 15.00 20.08 14.28
C GLY A 125 16.37 19.71 13.68
N ALA A 126 16.55 18.46 13.29
CA ALA A 126 17.80 17.91 12.77
C ALA A 126 17.91 17.97 11.24
N LEU A 127 16.90 18.52 10.56
CA LEU A 127 16.88 18.78 9.12
C LEU A 127 16.99 20.28 8.85
N ASP A 128 17.45 20.63 7.65
CA ASP A 128 17.33 22.00 7.14
C ASP A 128 15.86 22.46 7.19
N PRO A 129 15.54 23.69 7.65
CA PRO A 129 14.15 24.13 7.81
C PRO A 129 13.31 24.07 6.54
N ALA A 130 13.90 24.31 5.36
CA ALA A 130 13.18 24.22 4.09
C ALA A 130 12.84 22.76 3.73
N ILE A 131 13.67 21.82 4.16
CA ILE A 131 13.41 20.38 4.03
C ILE A 131 12.36 19.93 5.04
N ALA A 132 12.51 20.30 6.32
CA ALA A 132 11.57 19.96 7.38
C ALA A 132 10.14 20.43 7.06
N ALA A 133 9.99 21.56 6.34
CA ALA A 133 8.69 22.08 5.88
C ALA A 133 7.93 21.13 4.94
N ARG A 134 8.56 20.09 4.40
CA ARG A 134 7.90 19.03 3.61
C ARG A 134 7.31 17.91 4.50
N GLY A 135 7.61 17.91 5.79
CA GLY A 135 7.08 16.95 6.77
C GLY A 135 5.55 16.82 6.76
N PRO A 136 4.77 17.92 6.75
CA PRO A 136 3.30 17.84 6.71
C PRO A 136 2.73 17.12 5.49
N GLU A 137 3.36 17.27 4.31
CA GLU A 137 2.97 16.56 3.08
C GLU A 137 3.19 15.05 3.26
N LEU A 138 4.37 14.66 3.75
CA LEU A 138 4.71 13.26 3.99
C LEU A 138 3.84 12.63 5.08
N PHE A 139 3.60 13.37 6.16
CA PHE A 139 2.71 12.94 7.23
C PHE A 139 1.30 12.70 6.72
N LYS A 140 0.74 13.63 5.93
CA LYS A 140 -0.60 13.46 5.34
C LYS A 140 -0.67 12.22 4.43
N MET A 141 0.37 11.97 3.65
CA MET A 141 0.44 10.76 2.80
C MET A 141 0.45 9.47 3.64
N LEU A 142 1.27 9.43 4.70
CA LEU A 142 1.31 8.28 5.62
C LEU A 142 0.00 8.10 6.37
N ASP A 143 -0.55 9.18 6.92
CA ASP A 143 -1.81 9.19 7.66
C ASP A 143 -2.95 8.71 6.76
N HIS A 144 -3.03 9.21 5.53
CA HIS A 144 -4.03 8.76 4.56
C HIS A 144 -3.87 7.27 4.21
N TRP A 145 -2.64 6.80 4.06
CA TRP A 145 -2.36 5.38 3.79
C TRP A 145 -2.73 4.49 4.98
N GLU A 146 -2.32 4.87 6.21
CA GLU A 146 -2.66 4.16 7.45
C GLU A 146 -4.18 4.13 7.63
N HIS A 147 -4.88 5.25 7.49
CA HIS A 147 -6.35 5.32 7.57
C HIS A 147 -7.06 4.58 6.43
N SER A 148 -6.51 4.56 5.22
CA SER A 148 -7.08 3.79 4.10
C SER A 148 -6.97 2.29 4.35
N SER A 149 -5.91 1.85 5.04
CA SER A 149 -5.78 0.47 5.52
C SER A 149 -6.73 0.17 6.70
N ASP A 150 -7.00 1.17 7.55
CA ASP A 150 -7.88 1.04 8.72
C ASP A 150 -9.38 1.22 8.39
N LYS A 151 -9.80 1.81 7.26
CA LYS A 151 -11.23 1.94 6.89
C LYS A 151 -11.94 0.59 6.66
N GLY A 152 -11.23 -0.54 6.71
CA GLY A 152 -11.81 -1.88 6.87
C GLY A 152 -12.16 -2.25 8.32
N ARG A 153 -11.55 -1.62 9.33
CA ARG A 153 -11.89 -1.79 10.75
C ARG A 153 -13.15 -0.99 11.05
N GLY A 154 -14.26 -1.69 11.30
CA GLY A 154 -15.48 -1.08 11.80
C GLY A 154 -15.20 -0.18 13.01
N ALA A 155 -15.66 1.07 12.94
CA ALA A 155 -15.53 2.09 13.96
C ALA A 155 -16.07 1.57 15.31
N GLY A 156 -15.17 1.24 16.22
CA GLY A 156 -15.53 0.71 17.53
C GLY A 156 -14.29 0.18 18.24
N GLU A 157 -13.88 0.92 19.25
CA GLU A 157 -12.92 0.58 20.30
C GLU A 157 -11.43 0.84 20.03
N LYS A 158 -10.96 1.91 20.69
CA LYS A 158 -9.57 2.09 21.10
C LYS A 158 -9.28 1.13 22.26
N GLN A 159 -8.58 0.03 22.02
CA GLN A 159 -7.92 -0.73 23.08
C GLN A 159 -6.42 -0.71 22.86
N GLY A 160 -5.69 -0.17 23.83
CA GLY A 160 -4.23 -0.09 23.85
C GLY A 160 -3.61 -1.37 24.38
N GLY A 161 -2.54 -1.81 23.70
CA GLY A 161 -1.62 -2.85 24.17
C GLY A 161 -1.18 -3.81 23.07
N ASN A 162 0.10 -3.77 22.69
CA ASN A 162 0.85 -4.66 21.77
C ASN A 162 0.40 -4.75 20.29
N VAL A 163 -0.73 -4.13 19.93
CA VAL A 163 -1.19 -3.99 18.53
C VAL A 163 -0.15 -3.31 17.63
N ASP A 164 0.74 -2.49 18.20
CA ASP A 164 1.71 -1.68 17.45
C ASP A 164 2.74 -2.54 16.70
N LEU A 165 3.38 -3.53 17.34
CA LEU A 165 4.44 -4.31 16.69
C LEU A 165 3.91 -5.28 15.62
N GLU A 166 2.72 -5.85 15.82
CA GLU A 166 2.07 -6.70 14.82
C GLU A 166 1.54 -5.89 13.65
N PHE A 167 0.95 -4.71 13.93
CA PHE A 167 0.53 -3.76 12.91
C PHE A 167 1.72 -3.31 12.07
N GLU A 168 2.85 -2.97 12.70
CA GLU A 168 4.08 -2.60 12.01
C GLU A 168 4.57 -3.71 11.05
N ARG A 169 4.57 -4.96 11.51
CA ARG A 169 4.95 -6.08 10.66
C ARG A 169 4.01 -6.21 9.45
N ILE A 170 2.70 -6.10 9.65
CA ILE A 170 1.70 -6.18 8.58
C ILE A 170 1.86 -5.01 7.59
N VAL A 171 2.02 -3.79 8.12
CA VAL A 171 2.20 -2.55 7.36
C VAL A 171 3.39 -2.65 6.40
N THR A 172 4.51 -3.22 6.84
CA THR A 172 5.70 -3.38 5.98
C THR A 172 5.54 -4.43 4.87
N ALA A 173 4.48 -5.24 4.91
CA ALA A 173 4.14 -6.19 3.84
C ALA A 173 3.08 -5.64 2.86
N LEU A 174 2.52 -4.47 3.14
CA LEU A 174 1.55 -3.81 2.27
C LEU A 174 2.24 -2.89 1.24
N PRO A 175 1.70 -2.76 0.03
CA PRO A 175 2.16 -1.79 -0.95
C PRO A 175 2.02 -0.34 -0.49
N LEU A 176 2.82 0.52 -1.09
CA LEU A 176 2.84 1.93 -0.76
C LEU A 176 2.88 2.79 -2.04
N PRO A 177 1.89 3.66 -2.27
CA PRO A 177 1.99 4.72 -3.26
C PRO A 177 3.17 5.63 -2.91
N LEU A 178 4.02 5.95 -3.87
CA LEU A 178 5.15 6.85 -3.68
C LEU A 178 4.82 8.18 -4.34
N GLU A 179 4.39 9.15 -3.53
CA GLU A 179 3.98 10.48 -4.00
C GLU A 179 4.90 11.56 -3.44
N GLY A 180 5.09 12.62 -4.23
CA GLY A 180 5.83 13.81 -3.81
C GLY A 180 7.17 13.50 -3.15
N ILE A 181 7.36 14.00 -1.93
CA ILE A 181 8.60 13.76 -1.17
C ILE A 181 8.83 12.27 -0.83
N GLY A 182 7.79 11.45 -0.73
CA GLY A 182 7.95 10.00 -0.49
C GLY A 182 8.73 9.30 -1.60
N ALA A 183 8.46 9.65 -2.85
CA ALA A 183 9.22 9.16 -4.01
C ALA A 183 10.70 9.56 -3.94
N GLN A 184 10.97 10.81 -3.58
CA GLN A 184 12.33 11.36 -3.48
C GLN A 184 13.13 10.70 -2.35
N LEU A 185 12.49 10.50 -1.19
CA LEU A 185 13.11 9.81 -0.04
C LEU A 185 13.41 8.34 -0.36
N TYR A 186 12.55 7.67 -1.13
CA TYR A 186 12.83 6.32 -1.61
C TYR A 186 14.04 6.27 -2.54
N GLN A 187 14.13 7.18 -3.52
CA GLN A 187 15.29 7.27 -4.41
C GLN A 187 16.59 7.54 -3.66
N LEU A 188 16.55 8.47 -2.70
CA LEU A 188 17.69 8.74 -1.84
C LEU A 188 18.13 7.47 -1.10
N ALA A 189 17.18 6.77 -0.48
CA ALA A 189 17.47 5.54 0.24
C ALA A 189 18.06 4.47 -0.68
N TRP A 190 17.54 4.36 -1.91
CA TRP A 190 18.09 3.48 -2.94
C TRP A 190 19.54 3.82 -3.29
N PHE A 191 19.87 5.09 -3.52
CA PHE A 191 21.23 5.51 -3.87
C PHE A 191 22.24 5.25 -2.75
N GLU A 192 21.78 5.33 -1.50
CA GLU A 192 22.56 4.93 -0.33
C GLU A 192 22.52 3.42 -0.05
N LYS A 193 21.98 2.62 -0.99
CA LYS A 193 21.87 1.15 -0.91
C LYS A 193 21.09 0.67 0.30
N PHE A 194 20.18 1.49 0.79
CA PHE A 194 19.39 1.29 2.00
C PHE A 194 20.23 1.10 3.28
N ASP A 195 21.48 1.56 3.28
CA ASP A 195 22.31 1.57 4.48
C ASP A 195 21.77 2.62 5.47
N ASP A 196 21.31 2.17 6.64
CA ASP A 196 20.54 2.99 7.57
C ASP A 196 21.32 4.22 8.07
N ALA A 197 22.62 4.07 8.29
CA ALA A 197 23.52 5.14 8.75
C ALA A 197 23.80 6.15 7.64
N ARG A 198 24.08 5.68 6.43
CA ARG A 198 24.29 6.55 5.26
C ARG A 198 23.02 7.29 4.86
N VAL A 199 21.88 6.62 4.89
CA VAL A 199 20.57 7.26 4.64
C VAL A 199 20.35 8.37 5.65
N GLU A 200 20.54 8.11 6.94
CA GLU A 200 20.36 9.14 7.96
C GLU A 200 21.31 10.32 7.79
N ALA A 201 22.60 10.05 7.56
CA ALA A 201 23.58 11.09 7.28
C ALA A 201 23.19 11.93 6.06
N LYS A 202 22.68 11.27 5.00
CA LYS A 202 22.22 11.94 3.78
C LYS A 202 20.95 12.77 4.00
N LEU A 203 20.00 12.30 4.82
CA LEU A 203 18.80 13.05 5.20
C LEU A 203 19.18 14.32 5.98
N ARG A 204 20.08 14.22 6.96
CA ARG A 204 20.54 15.37 7.74
C ARG A 204 21.30 16.41 6.90
N ALA A 205 21.99 15.95 5.84
CA ALA A 205 22.74 16.80 4.93
C ALA A 205 21.91 17.30 3.72
N LEU A 206 20.62 16.96 3.65
CA LEU A 206 19.76 17.24 2.51
C LEU A 206 19.51 18.75 2.36
N ARG A 207 19.60 19.26 1.12
CA ARG A 207 19.20 20.63 0.76
C ARG A 207 18.00 20.60 -0.17
N ALA A 208 17.24 21.69 -0.23
CA ALA A 208 16.07 21.80 -1.11
C ALA A 208 16.37 21.42 -2.57
N ALA A 209 17.53 21.85 -3.09
CA ALA A 209 17.96 21.53 -4.45
C ALA A 209 18.25 20.02 -4.67
N ASP A 210 18.52 19.24 -3.61
CA ASP A 210 18.69 17.79 -3.73
C ASP A 210 17.35 17.08 -3.98
N LEU A 211 16.23 17.66 -3.53
CA LEU A 211 14.87 17.14 -3.79
C LEU A 211 14.37 17.45 -5.21
N GLU A 212 14.96 18.40 -5.91
CA GLU A 212 14.57 18.73 -7.29
C GLU A 212 15.01 17.64 -8.30
N ARG A 213 15.91 16.74 -7.89
CA ARG A 213 16.39 15.63 -8.71
C ARG A 213 15.50 14.40 -8.54
N ASP A 214 14.30 14.48 -9.10
CA ASP A 214 13.33 13.39 -9.05
C ASP A 214 13.35 12.56 -10.34
N LEU A 215 13.95 11.37 -10.29
CA LEU A 215 13.93 10.41 -11.41
C LEU A 215 12.52 9.91 -11.72
N PHE A 216 11.54 10.14 -10.85
CA PHE A 216 10.18 9.68 -11.02
C PHE A 216 9.24 10.76 -11.56
N ALA A 217 9.71 11.99 -11.74
CA ALA A 217 8.89 13.13 -12.16
C ALA A 217 8.19 12.95 -13.52
N HIS A 218 8.64 12.02 -14.37
CA HIS A 218 8.01 11.72 -15.66
C HIS A 218 6.91 10.64 -15.60
N TYR A 219 6.67 10.06 -14.44
CA TYR A 219 5.55 9.15 -14.20
C TYR A 219 4.37 9.91 -13.61
N ASP A 220 3.16 9.56 -14.05
CA ASP A 220 1.92 10.09 -13.48
C ASP A 220 1.65 9.48 -12.08
N TRP A 221 2.20 8.29 -11.80
CA TRP A 221 2.13 7.62 -10.49
C TRP A 221 3.27 6.62 -10.32
N VAL A 222 3.67 6.41 -9.06
CA VAL A 222 4.69 5.45 -8.67
C VAL A 222 4.16 4.58 -7.53
N PHE A 223 4.38 3.29 -7.61
CA PHE A 223 3.84 2.33 -6.68
C PHE A 223 4.92 1.35 -6.21
N TYR A 224 5.21 1.33 -4.91
CA TYR A 224 6.09 0.33 -4.30
C TYR A 224 5.30 -0.94 -3.99
N LEU A 225 5.77 -2.06 -4.53
CA LEU A 225 5.21 -3.38 -4.33
C LEU A 225 6.21 -4.23 -3.53
N PRO A 226 5.90 -4.61 -2.27
CA PRO A 226 6.71 -5.53 -1.49
C PRO A 226 7.02 -6.83 -2.24
N PRO A 227 8.16 -7.49 -1.96
CA PRO A 227 8.53 -8.73 -2.65
C PRO A 227 7.44 -9.79 -2.51
N LYS A 228 7.32 -10.66 -3.51
CA LYS A 228 6.40 -11.80 -3.46
C LYS A 228 6.70 -12.64 -2.21
N GLY A 229 5.67 -12.85 -1.39
CA GLY A 229 5.80 -13.60 -0.12
C GLY A 229 6.18 -12.75 1.10
N ALA A 230 6.35 -11.42 0.98
CA ALA A 230 6.58 -10.56 2.15
C ALA A 230 5.49 -10.74 3.22
N PHE A 231 4.24 -10.82 2.80
CA PHE A 231 3.13 -11.07 3.71
C PHE A 231 3.14 -12.48 4.31
N ASP A 232 3.58 -13.49 3.54
CA ASP A 232 3.71 -14.85 4.06
C ASP A 232 4.75 -14.93 5.17
N ASP A 233 5.91 -14.29 4.97
CA ASP A 233 6.97 -14.21 5.97
C ASP A 233 6.45 -13.52 7.26
N VAL A 234 5.65 -12.46 7.13
CA VAL A 234 5.01 -11.76 8.28
C VAL A 234 4.02 -12.67 9.00
N LEU A 235 3.12 -13.31 8.26
CA LEU A 235 2.09 -14.19 8.83
C LEU A 235 2.73 -15.39 9.54
N ASP A 236 3.76 -15.99 8.94
CA ASP A 236 4.49 -17.11 9.55
C ASP A 236 5.26 -16.66 10.80
N GLY A 237 5.80 -15.44 10.82
CA GLY A 237 6.42 -14.83 11.99
C GLY A 237 5.43 -14.63 13.15
N ILE A 238 4.26 -14.05 12.87
CA ILE A 238 3.18 -13.84 13.85
C ILE A 238 2.71 -15.19 14.42
N ILE A 239 2.46 -16.18 13.56
CA ILE A 239 2.07 -17.54 14.00
C ILE A 239 3.19 -18.16 14.85
N SER A 240 4.44 -18.00 14.45
CA SER A 240 5.57 -18.57 15.19
C SER A 240 5.70 -17.97 16.60
N ASP A 241 5.53 -16.66 16.73
CA ASP A 241 5.62 -15.96 18.02
C ASP A 241 4.44 -16.35 18.93
N ALA A 242 3.21 -16.36 18.41
CA ALA A 242 2.03 -16.84 19.14
C ALA A 242 2.14 -18.29 19.64
N LEU A 243 2.83 -19.16 18.89
CA LEU A 243 3.07 -20.55 19.28
C LEU A 243 4.22 -20.73 20.30
N LYS A 244 5.09 -19.73 20.46
CA LYS A 244 6.19 -19.73 21.44
C LYS A 244 5.78 -19.14 22.79
N ASP A 245 4.87 -18.17 22.78
CA ASP A 245 4.51 -17.38 23.96
C ASP A 245 3.54 -18.06 24.93
N GLY A 246 3.01 -19.25 24.59
CA GLY A 246 2.16 -20.02 25.49
C GLY A 246 2.73 -21.39 25.83
N GLU A 247 2.31 -21.92 26.98
CA GLU A 247 2.34 -23.35 27.36
C GLU A 247 1.52 -24.24 26.38
N VAL A 248 1.50 -23.90 25.10
CA VAL A 248 0.80 -24.63 24.05
C VAL A 248 1.52 -25.96 23.89
N GLY A 249 1.03 -26.97 24.60
CA GLY A 249 1.50 -28.34 24.46
C GLY A 249 1.41 -28.82 23.00
N ILE A 250 2.03 -29.96 22.70
CA ILE A 250 2.08 -30.52 21.33
C ILE A 250 0.70 -30.55 20.66
N VAL A 251 -0.35 -30.88 21.42
CA VAL A 251 -1.74 -30.92 20.94
C VAL A 251 -2.27 -29.55 20.55
N GLY A 252 -2.04 -28.52 21.37
CA GLY A 252 -2.45 -27.15 21.04
C GLY A 252 -1.73 -26.62 19.80
N ARG A 253 -0.45 -26.94 19.63
CA ARG A 253 0.31 -26.55 18.43
C ARG A 253 -0.24 -27.21 17.17
N MET A 254 -0.66 -28.47 17.26
CA MET A 254 -1.28 -29.19 16.15
C MET A 254 -2.67 -28.64 15.83
N ALA A 255 -3.46 -28.27 16.85
CA ALA A 255 -4.76 -27.63 16.65
C ALA A 255 -4.63 -26.28 15.93
N VAL A 256 -3.72 -25.39 16.38
CA VAL A 256 -3.45 -24.10 15.72
C VAL A 256 -2.98 -24.31 14.29
N LYS A 257 -2.04 -25.24 14.04
CA LYS A 257 -1.62 -25.57 12.67
C LYS A 257 -2.78 -26.04 11.79
N GLY A 258 -3.67 -26.89 12.33
CA GLY A 258 -4.86 -27.38 11.64
C GLY A 258 -5.80 -26.24 11.23
N VAL A 259 -6.10 -25.32 12.15
CA VAL A 259 -6.91 -24.13 11.86
C VAL A 259 -6.22 -23.23 10.82
N MET A 260 -4.92 -23.02 10.93
CA MET A 260 -4.15 -22.17 10.01
C MET A 260 -4.13 -22.71 8.58
N LEU A 261 -4.18 -24.02 8.36
CA LEU A 261 -4.29 -24.58 7.00
C LEU A 261 -5.58 -24.14 6.29
N VAL A 262 -6.66 -23.92 7.03
CA VAL A 262 -7.95 -23.48 6.49
C VAL A 262 -8.02 -21.95 6.40
N VAL A 263 -7.45 -21.25 7.38
CA VAL A 263 -7.57 -19.78 7.50
C VAL A 263 -6.53 -19.03 6.67
N LYS A 264 -5.27 -19.51 6.59
CA LYS A 264 -4.17 -18.84 5.87
C LYS A 264 -4.50 -18.52 4.41
N PRO A 265 -5.12 -19.42 3.62
CA PRO A 265 -5.53 -19.09 2.25
C PRO A 265 -6.53 -17.94 2.17
N LYS A 266 -7.48 -17.85 3.12
CA LYS A 266 -8.47 -16.77 3.17
C LYS A 266 -7.81 -15.44 3.51
N ILE A 267 -6.91 -15.43 4.50
CA ILE A 267 -6.14 -14.23 4.86
C ILE A 267 -5.29 -13.77 3.67
N ARG A 268 -4.58 -14.69 3.00
CA ARG A 268 -3.81 -14.36 1.78
C ARG A 268 -4.67 -13.70 0.73
N LYS A 269 -5.84 -14.28 0.43
CA LYS A 269 -6.76 -13.74 -0.58
C LYS A 269 -7.27 -12.36 -0.18
N ALA A 270 -7.68 -12.19 1.07
CA ALA A 270 -8.14 -10.89 1.59
C ALA A 270 -7.04 -9.82 1.49
N ILE A 271 -5.82 -10.15 1.92
CA ILE A 271 -4.69 -9.22 1.85
C ILE A 271 -4.34 -8.91 0.40
N GLU A 272 -4.31 -9.90 -0.50
CA GLU A 272 -4.08 -9.64 -1.92
C GLU A 272 -5.15 -8.70 -2.51
N GLY A 273 -6.41 -8.85 -2.09
CA GLY A 273 -7.48 -7.91 -2.41
C GLY A 273 -7.17 -6.49 -1.96
N VAL A 274 -6.71 -6.30 -0.72
CA VAL A 274 -6.28 -4.99 -0.20
C VAL A 274 -5.10 -4.43 -1.00
N ARG A 275 -4.08 -5.24 -1.28
CA ARG A 275 -2.88 -4.84 -2.03
C ARG A 275 -3.26 -4.32 -3.43
N LYS A 276 -4.12 -5.05 -4.14
CA LYS A 276 -4.68 -4.66 -5.44
C LYS A 276 -5.54 -3.41 -5.33
N GLY A 277 -6.34 -3.29 -4.27
CA GLY A 277 -7.13 -2.11 -3.94
C GLY A 277 -6.29 -0.84 -3.80
N LEU A 278 -5.15 -0.92 -3.11
CA LEU A 278 -4.22 0.22 -2.97
C LEU A 278 -3.63 0.67 -4.31
N MET A 279 -3.28 -0.27 -5.19
CA MET A 279 -2.83 0.09 -6.54
C MET A 279 -3.96 0.70 -7.37
N PHE A 280 -5.16 0.12 -7.29
CA PHE A 280 -6.35 0.66 -7.96
C PHE A 280 -6.59 2.11 -7.52
N GLN A 281 -6.60 2.37 -6.21
CA GLN A 281 -6.74 3.70 -5.65
C GLN A 281 -5.68 4.66 -6.18
N THR A 282 -4.40 4.26 -6.17
CA THR A 282 -3.27 5.07 -6.66
C THR A 282 -3.51 5.53 -8.10
N VAL A 283 -3.87 4.60 -8.98
CA VAL A 283 -4.10 4.89 -10.40
C VAL A 283 -5.31 5.79 -10.58
N VAL A 284 -6.41 5.52 -9.86
CA VAL A 284 -7.64 6.31 -9.99
C VAL A 284 -7.45 7.73 -9.46
N GLN A 285 -6.75 7.92 -8.34
CA GLN A 285 -6.41 9.25 -7.81
C GLN A 285 -5.54 10.04 -8.80
N ALA A 286 -4.53 9.40 -9.39
CA ALA A 286 -3.63 10.06 -10.33
C ALA A 286 -4.32 10.43 -11.67
N ARG A 287 -5.33 9.66 -12.09
CA ARG A 287 -5.89 9.73 -13.46
C ARG A 287 -7.31 10.24 -13.55
N THR A 288 -7.94 10.60 -12.44
CA THR A 288 -9.31 11.11 -12.41
C THR A 288 -9.39 12.38 -11.57
N ARG A 289 -10.50 13.10 -11.69
CA ARG A 289 -10.84 14.24 -10.82
C ARG A 289 -11.82 13.86 -9.72
N LEU A 290 -11.94 12.56 -9.44
CA LEU A 290 -12.84 12.07 -8.40
C LEU A 290 -12.29 12.50 -7.04
N GLY A 291 -13.18 12.97 -6.16
CA GLY A 291 -12.83 13.24 -4.76
C GLY A 291 -12.49 11.95 -4.01
N GLU A 292 -11.80 12.10 -2.88
CA GLU A 292 -11.32 10.96 -2.07
C GLU A 292 -12.42 9.96 -1.70
N ASP A 293 -13.61 10.43 -1.35
CA ASP A 293 -14.75 9.56 -1.02
C ASP A 293 -15.22 8.71 -2.22
N ALA A 294 -15.24 9.31 -3.42
CA ALA A 294 -15.62 8.59 -4.64
C ALA A 294 -14.57 7.53 -4.99
N VAL A 295 -13.29 7.87 -4.87
CA VAL A 295 -12.19 6.90 -5.04
C VAL A 295 -12.29 5.78 -4.01
N SER A 296 -12.52 6.10 -2.73
CA SER A 296 -12.64 5.11 -1.65
C SER A 296 -13.80 4.15 -1.89
N ARG A 297 -14.95 4.65 -2.40
CA ARG A 297 -16.09 3.82 -2.79
C ARG A 297 -15.77 2.88 -3.95
N LEU A 298 -15.09 3.37 -5.00
CA LEU A 298 -14.65 2.53 -6.12
C LEU A 298 -13.66 1.45 -5.69
N MET A 299 -12.69 1.82 -4.85
CA MET A 299 -11.76 0.86 -4.25
C MET A 299 -12.52 -0.18 -3.40
N GLY A 300 -13.49 0.25 -2.58
CA GLY A 300 -14.31 -0.65 -1.78
C GLY A 300 -15.06 -1.67 -2.65
N ALA A 301 -15.72 -1.22 -3.72
CA ALA A 301 -16.39 -2.08 -4.68
C ALA A 301 -15.43 -3.08 -5.36
N TYR A 302 -14.20 -2.65 -5.65
CA TYR A 302 -13.18 -3.54 -6.21
C TYR A 302 -12.72 -4.60 -5.20
N VAL A 303 -12.34 -4.17 -4.00
CA VAL A 303 -11.80 -5.04 -2.95
C VAL A 303 -12.84 -6.06 -2.49
N GLU A 304 -14.10 -5.66 -2.34
CA GLU A 304 -15.22 -6.53 -1.95
C GLU A 304 -15.32 -7.78 -2.86
N GLU A 305 -15.15 -7.61 -4.17
CA GLU A 305 -15.21 -8.73 -5.13
C GLU A 305 -13.97 -9.65 -5.13
N LEU A 306 -12.86 -9.18 -4.56
CA LEU A 306 -11.62 -9.95 -4.37
C LEU A 306 -11.59 -10.68 -3.03
N MET A 307 -12.54 -10.43 -2.13
CA MET A 307 -12.58 -11.10 -0.84
C MET A 307 -12.85 -12.61 -0.99
N PRO A 308 -12.36 -13.44 -0.05
CA PRO A 308 -12.73 -14.84 -0.02
C PRO A 308 -14.21 -15.00 0.31
N ASP A 309 -14.91 -15.90 -0.39
CA ASP A 309 -16.30 -16.24 -0.06
C ASP A 309 -16.38 -16.72 1.40
N LEU A 310 -17.33 -16.16 2.16
CA LEU A 310 -17.67 -16.66 3.49
C LEU A 310 -18.57 -17.90 3.35
N PRO A 311 -18.49 -18.86 4.29
CA PRO A 311 -19.26 -20.11 4.21
C PRO A 311 -20.77 -19.89 4.08
N ASP A 312 -21.28 -18.81 4.67
CA ASP A 312 -22.71 -18.48 4.75
C ASP A 312 -23.14 -17.43 3.71
N GLU A 313 -22.24 -16.98 2.84
CA GLU A 313 -22.55 -16.03 1.79
C GLU A 313 -22.80 -16.76 0.46
N PRO A 314 -23.77 -16.28 -0.35
CA PRO A 314 -23.97 -16.83 -1.67
C PRO A 314 -22.69 -16.65 -2.48
N LYS A 315 -22.15 -17.75 -3.02
CA LYS A 315 -20.99 -17.67 -3.92
C LYS A 315 -21.32 -16.74 -5.07
N HIS A 316 -20.47 -15.73 -5.28
CA HIS A 316 -20.62 -14.85 -6.41
C HIS A 316 -20.35 -15.65 -7.71
N ALA A 317 -21.34 -15.70 -8.60
CA ALA A 317 -21.22 -16.44 -9.86
C ALA A 317 -20.28 -15.72 -10.85
N GLY A 318 -19.49 -16.49 -11.58
CA GLY A 318 -18.62 -16.01 -12.66
C GLY A 318 -17.16 -15.75 -12.27
N PRO A 319 -16.28 -15.43 -13.25
CA PRO A 319 -14.87 -15.14 -13.01
C PRO A 319 -14.65 -13.88 -12.17
N GLU A 320 -13.68 -13.92 -11.24
CA GLU A 320 -13.38 -12.83 -10.30
C GLU A 320 -13.18 -11.47 -10.99
N HIS A 321 -12.43 -11.46 -12.10
CA HIS A 321 -12.19 -10.25 -12.90
C HIS A 321 -13.49 -9.63 -13.43
N GLU A 322 -14.41 -10.44 -13.98
CA GLU A 322 -15.66 -9.94 -14.56
C GLU A 322 -16.57 -9.34 -13.50
N ARG A 323 -16.59 -9.95 -12.30
CA ARG A 323 -17.33 -9.42 -11.16
C ARG A 323 -16.75 -8.10 -10.66
N ALA A 324 -15.43 -8.03 -10.49
CA ALA A 324 -14.72 -6.81 -10.14
C ALA A 324 -15.01 -5.67 -11.13
N VAL A 325 -14.93 -5.93 -12.43
CA VAL A 325 -15.27 -4.95 -13.47
C VAL A 325 -16.73 -4.49 -13.36
N ALA A 326 -17.67 -5.43 -13.16
CA ALA A 326 -19.08 -5.12 -13.03
C ALA A 326 -19.38 -4.26 -11.78
N ALA A 327 -18.81 -4.62 -10.63
CA ALA A 327 -18.99 -3.90 -9.37
C ALA A 327 -18.44 -2.47 -9.45
N VAL A 328 -17.22 -2.30 -9.95
CA VAL A 328 -16.60 -0.97 -10.13
C VAL A 328 -17.40 -0.12 -11.12
N ARG A 329 -17.87 -0.71 -12.23
CA ARG A 329 -18.69 0.01 -13.22
C ARG A 329 -20.03 0.45 -12.64
N ALA A 330 -20.69 -0.42 -11.87
CA ALA A 330 -21.95 -0.10 -11.22
C ALA A 330 -21.78 1.07 -10.22
N GLU A 331 -20.72 1.02 -9.41
CA GLU A 331 -20.41 2.05 -8.43
C GLU A 331 -20.06 3.39 -9.09
N LEU A 332 -19.28 3.37 -10.18
CA LEU A 332 -19.00 4.54 -11.00
C LEU A 332 -20.27 5.16 -11.60
N GLY A 333 -21.19 4.31 -12.08
CA GLY A 333 -22.51 4.74 -12.56
C GLY A 333 -23.33 5.42 -11.47
N ALA A 334 -23.33 4.87 -10.26
CA ALA A 334 -24.01 5.45 -9.11
C ALA A 334 -23.43 6.82 -8.70
N LEU A 335 -22.10 6.95 -8.71
CA LEU A 335 -21.41 8.22 -8.44
C LEU A 335 -21.76 9.30 -9.48
N ARG A 336 -21.77 8.95 -10.78
CA ARG A 336 -22.17 9.87 -11.85
C ARG A 336 -23.63 10.28 -11.74
N ALA A 337 -24.53 9.34 -11.44
CA ALA A 337 -25.94 9.62 -11.23
C ALA A 337 -26.19 10.52 -10.01
N ALA A 338 -25.43 10.35 -8.92
CA ALA A 338 -25.51 11.23 -7.76
C ALA A 338 -25.05 12.65 -8.10
N ALA A 339 -23.92 12.80 -8.79
CA ALA A 339 -23.42 14.11 -9.22
C ALA A 339 -24.40 14.84 -10.16
N ALA A 340 -25.04 14.13 -11.08
CA ALA A 340 -26.06 14.70 -11.98
C ALA A 340 -27.30 15.21 -11.21
N LYS A 341 -27.72 14.51 -10.15
CA LYS A 341 -28.84 14.97 -9.31
C LYS A 341 -28.50 16.24 -8.55
N THR A 342 -27.32 16.33 -7.96
CA THR A 342 -26.87 17.54 -7.25
C THR A 342 -26.74 18.75 -8.19
N ALA A 343 -26.32 18.54 -9.45
CA ALA A 343 -26.24 19.61 -10.43
C ALA A 343 -27.60 20.09 -10.95
N ALA A 344 -28.65 19.27 -10.86
CA ALA A 344 -30.00 19.58 -11.35
C ALA A 344 -30.89 20.28 -10.32
N GLU A 345 -30.49 20.34 -9.05
CA GLU A 345 -31.25 21.00 -7.99
C GLU A 345 -30.99 22.52 -8.08
N PRO A 346 -32.00 23.35 -8.41
CA PRO A 346 -31.80 24.79 -8.54
C PRO A 346 -31.36 25.36 -7.19
N ALA A 347 -30.27 26.13 -7.20
CA ALA A 347 -29.77 26.81 -6.00
C ALA A 347 -30.93 27.56 -5.35
N ALA A 348 -31.36 27.10 -4.17
CA ALA A 348 -32.46 27.70 -3.44
C ALA A 348 -32.17 29.19 -3.32
N THR A 349 -33.05 30.01 -3.88
CA THR A 349 -32.90 31.46 -3.89
C THR A 349 -32.75 31.91 -2.44
N PRO A 350 -31.66 32.60 -2.05
CA PRO A 350 -31.54 33.12 -0.70
C PRO A 350 -32.72 34.09 -0.48
N VAL A 351 -33.60 33.73 0.46
CA VAL A 351 -34.66 34.62 0.91
C VAL A 351 -33.96 35.73 1.70
N HIS A 352 -33.91 36.92 1.10
CA HIS A 352 -33.42 38.14 1.73
C HIS A 352 -34.52 38.82 2.53
#